data_AF-A0A6M5YWJ6-F1
#
_entry.id   AF-A0A6M5YWJ6-F1
#
_cell.length_a   1.000
_cell.length_b   1.000
_cell.length_c   1.000
_cell.angle_alpha   90.00
_cell.angle_beta   90.00
_cell.angle_gamma   90.00
#
_symmetry.space_group_name_H-M   'P 1'
#
loop_
_entity.id
_entity.type
_entity.pdbx_description
1 polymer ?
#
loop_
_entity_poly.entity_id
_entity_poly.type
_entity_poly.pdbx_seq_one_letter_code
_entity_poly.pdbx_strand_id
1 'polypeptide(L)'
;MLRARLAVAALAVAPLTLLPGCLTLFSKTEVIRAEEPRRPIRFENPEAAEAFNKALKDKPAGLGGTYIGVPFVTLFSKDRQLSDSAHFNDCVLRCDTDQDGTITLVEAKIFAGLKE
;
A
#
# COMPACT_ATOMS: atom_id res chain seq x y z
N MET A 1 -57.14 -26.60 3.24
CA MET A 1 -56.82 -25.16 3.03
C MET A 1 -55.57 -24.69 3.79
N LEU A 2 -55.31 -25.13 5.02
CA LEU A 2 -54.13 -24.72 5.82
C LEU A 2 -52.77 -25.09 5.17
N ARG A 3 -52.68 -26.28 4.57
CA ARG A 3 -51.46 -26.77 3.89
C ARG A 3 -51.07 -25.93 2.65
N ALA A 4 -52.05 -25.43 1.91
CA ALA A 4 -51.80 -24.58 0.74
C ALA A 4 -51.25 -23.20 1.16
N ARG A 5 -51.72 -22.66 2.29
CA ARG A 5 -51.22 -21.38 2.84
C ARG A 5 -49.79 -21.50 3.38
N LEU A 6 -49.47 -22.64 4.01
CA LEU A 6 -48.10 -22.94 4.45
C LEU A 6 -47.13 -23.10 3.28
N ALA A 7 -47.55 -23.75 2.19
CA ALA A 7 -46.74 -23.89 0.99
C ALA A 7 -46.46 -22.54 0.31
N VAL A 8 -47.46 -21.66 0.25
CA VAL A 8 -47.30 -20.31 -0.32
C VAL A 8 -46.40 -19.43 0.57
N ALA A 9 -46.51 -19.53 1.90
CA ALA A 9 -45.62 -18.83 2.82
C ALA A 9 -44.16 -19.31 2.70
N ALA A 10 -43.94 -20.63 2.56
CA ALA A 10 -42.61 -21.18 2.36
C ALA A 10 -41.99 -20.76 1.01
N LEU A 11 -42.79 -20.69 -0.06
CA LEU A 11 -42.35 -20.22 -1.37
C LEU A 11 -41.99 -18.72 -1.38
N ALA A 12 -42.62 -17.91 -0.53
CA ALA A 12 -42.36 -16.47 -0.44
C ALA A 12 -41.08 -16.15 0.37
N VAL A 13 -40.66 -17.03 1.29
CA VAL A 13 -39.45 -16.83 2.11
C VAL A 13 -38.19 -17.37 1.42
N ALA A 14 -38.33 -18.42 0.60
CA ALA A 14 -37.22 -19.01 -0.16
C ALA A 14 -36.40 -18.02 -1.05
N PRO A 15 -37.01 -17.06 -1.77
CA PRO A 15 -36.23 -16.12 -2.58
C PRO A 15 -35.49 -15.07 -1.73
N LEU A 16 -35.91 -14.80 -0.49
CA LEU A 16 -35.23 -13.85 0.41
C LEU A 16 -33.90 -14.41 0.93
N THR A 17 -33.76 -15.74 1.04
CA THR A 17 -32.51 -16.38 1.48
C THR A 17 -31.53 -16.67 0.34
N LEU A 18 -31.95 -16.46 -0.92
CA LEU A 18 -31.18 -16.73 -2.13
C LEU A 18 -30.73 -15.46 -2.86
N LEU A 19 -30.96 -14.27 -2.31
CA LEU A 19 -30.29 -13.07 -2.79
C LEU A 19 -28.85 -13.12 -2.27
N PRO A 20 -27.82 -13.41 -3.10
CA PRO A 20 -26.46 -13.14 -2.69
C PRO A 20 -26.41 -11.64 -2.38
N GLY A 21 -26.32 -11.29 -1.10
CA GLY A 21 -26.10 -9.92 -0.67
C GLY A 21 -24.90 -9.41 -1.45
N CYS A 22 -25.12 -8.42 -2.31
CA CYS A 22 -24.06 -7.89 -3.17
C CYS A 22 -23.05 -7.22 -2.24
N LEU A 23 -21.93 -7.91 -1.98
CA LEU A 23 -20.84 -7.36 -1.17
C LEU A 23 -20.30 -6.14 -1.93
N THR A 24 -20.51 -4.97 -1.35
CA THR A 24 -19.92 -3.74 -1.87
C THR A 24 -18.43 -3.74 -1.52
N LEU A 25 -17.60 -3.93 -2.55
CA LEU A 25 -16.14 -3.88 -2.45
C LEU A 25 -15.68 -2.47 -2.77
N PHE A 26 -15.15 -1.77 -1.78
CA PHE A 26 -14.49 -0.47 -1.97
C PHE A 26 -13.00 -0.65 -1.72
N SER A 27 -12.21 -0.58 -2.79
CA SER A 27 -10.75 -0.56 -2.72
C SER A 27 -10.23 0.76 -3.26
N LYS A 28 -9.42 1.47 -2.48
CA LYS A 28 -8.80 2.73 -2.90
C LYS A 28 -7.33 2.76 -2.50
N THR A 29 -6.46 2.94 -3.49
CA THR A 29 -5.06 3.33 -3.26
C THR A 29 -4.96 4.84 -3.29
N GLU A 30 -4.46 5.43 -2.21
CA GLU A 30 -4.21 6.86 -2.08
C GLU A 30 -2.71 7.12 -2.15
N VAL A 31 -2.30 7.92 -3.13
CA VAL A 31 -0.91 8.38 -3.26
C VAL A 31 -0.71 9.61 -2.37
N ILE A 32 0.22 9.51 -1.44
CA ILE A 32 0.59 10.55 -0.49
C ILE A 32 1.83 11.28 -1.02
N ARG A 33 1.86 12.62 -0.88
CA ARG A 33 2.95 13.49 -1.39
C ARG A 33 3.19 13.36 -2.90
N ALA A 34 2.11 13.38 -3.68
CA ALA A 34 2.17 13.24 -5.14
C ALA A 34 2.98 14.34 -5.86
N GLU A 35 2.99 15.56 -5.31
CA GLU A 35 3.62 16.74 -5.93
C GLU A 35 5.07 16.99 -5.44
N GLU A 36 5.63 16.07 -4.64
CA GLU A 36 6.97 16.28 -4.08
C GLU A 36 8.05 16.14 -5.18
N PRO A 37 8.89 17.17 -5.42
CA PRO A 37 9.96 17.06 -6.39
C PRO A 37 11.06 16.14 -5.87
N ARG A 38 11.68 15.40 -6.78
CA ARG A 38 12.80 14.51 -6.45
C ARG A 38 14.02 15.34 -6.04
N ARG A 39 14.61 15.02 -4.88
CA ARG A 39 15.81 15.69 -4.37
C ARG A 39 17.00 15.39 -5.29
N PRO A 40 17.74 16.39 -5.77
CA PRO A 40 18.96 16.16 -6.52
C PRO A 40 20.03 15.58 -5.58
N ILE A 41 20.61 14.45 -5.95
CA ILE A 41 21.72 13.83 -5.22
C ILE A 41 22.87 13.53 -6.18
N ARG A 42 24.05 13.37 -5.61
CA ARG A 42 25.22 12.86 -6.31
C ARG A 42 25.64 11.52 -5.69
N PHE A 43 26.33 10.73 -6.48
CA PHE A 43 26.97 9.51 -6.00
C PHE A 43 28.48 9.70 -6.09
N GLU A 44 29.19 9.28 -5.04
CA GLU A 44 30.65 9.31 -5.03
C GLU A 44 31.23 8.51 -6.20
N ASN A 45 30.65 7.34 -6.47
CA ASN A 45 31.08 6.44 -7.54
C ASN A 45 29.88 5.62 -8.10
N PRO A 46 30.07 4.93 -9.24
CA PRO A 46 29.02 4.08 -9.82
C PRO A 46 28.58 2.92 -8.92
N GLU A 47 29.50 2.39 -8.10
CA GLU A 47 29.21 1.29 -7.17
C GLU A 47 28.22 1.72 -6.06
N ALA A 48 28.36 2.95 -5.54
CA ALA A 48 27.46 3.53 -4.56
C ALA A 48 26.06 3.71 -5.16
N ALA A 49 25.98 4.14 -6.42
CA ALA A 49 24.71 4.25 -7.14
C ALA A 49 24.03 2.89 -7.30
N GLU A 50 24.78 1.84 -7.66
CA GLU A 50 24.23 0.49 -7.79
C GLU A 50 23.75 -0.06 -6.43
N ALA A 51 24.57 0.07 -5.39
CA ALA A 51 24.25 -0.38 -4.04
C ALA A 51 22.98 0.32 -3.51
N PHE A 52 22.88 1.64 -3.66
CA PHE A 52 21.70 2.40 -3.25
C PHE A 52 20.46 2.02 -4.05
N ASN A 53 20.54 1.95 -5.38
CA ASN A 53 19.38 1.61 -6.21
C ASN A 53 18.88 0.17 -5.97
N LYS A 54 19.80 -0.75 -5.64
CA LYS A 54 19.42 -2.10 -5.23
C LYS A 54 18.69 -2.08 -3.90
N ALA A 55 19.25 -1.40 -2.89
CA ALA A 55 18.62 -1.26 -1.58
C ALA A 55 17.25 -0.58 -1.65
N LEU A 56 17.09 0.44 -2.50
CA LEU A 56 15.84 1.16 -2.72
C LEU A 56 14.72 0.24 -3.17
N LYS A 57 14.99 -0.71 -4.07
CA LYS A 57 13.99 -1.67 -4.57
C LYS A 57 13.49 -2.62 -3.49
N ASP A 58 14.32 -2.88 -2.48
CA ASP A 58 13.99 -3.77 -1.37
C ASP A 58 13.21 -3.03 -0.25
N LYS A 59 13.07 -1.70 -0.33
CA LYS A 59 12.29 -0.91 0.64
C LYS A 59 10.84 -0.77 0.18
N PRO A 60 9.84 -1.03 1.05
CA PRO A 60 8.46 -0.81 0.70
C PRO A 60 8.14 0.70 0.66
N ALA A 61 7.43 1.13 -0.40
CA ALA A 61 6.86 2.48 -0.50
C ALA A 61 5.49 2.63 0.21
N GLY A 62 4.98 1.53 0.78
CA GLY A 62 3.69 1.48 1.44
C GLY A 62 3.74 2.05 2.85
N LEU A 63 2.83 2.96 3.17
CA LEU A 63 2.61 3.48 4.53
C LEU A 63 1.60 2.62 5.32
N GLY A 64 1.22 1.48 4.77
CA GLY A 64 0.16 0.63 5.27
C GLY A 64 -1.24 1.09 4.87
N GLY A 65 -2.23 0.28 5.24
CA GLY A 65 -3.62 0.48 4.87
C GLY A 65 -4.58 0.29 6.05
N THR A 66 -5.81 0.76 5.88
CA THR A 66 -6.91 0.49 6.79
C THR A 66 -7.87 -0.47 6.13
N TYR A 67 -8.16 -1.57 6.82
CA TYR A 67 -9.10 -2.58 6.38
C TYR A 67 -10.31 -2.61 7.33
N ILE A 68 -11.52 -2.45 6.79
CA ILE A 68 -12.77 -2.51 7.53
C ILE A 68 -13.69 -3.46 6.78
N GLY A 69 -14.05 -4.58 7.42
CA GLY A 69 -15.01 -5.55 6.89
C GLY A 69 -16.23 -5.65 7.79
N VAL A 70 -17.41 -5.38 7.24
CA VAL A 70 -18.70 -5.72 7.87
C VAL A 70 -19.28 -6.91 7.10
N PRO A 71 -19.33 -8.12 7.70
CA PRO A 71 -19.84 -9.31 7.02
C PRO A 71 -21.22 -9.07 6.40
N PHE A 72 -21.40 -9.53 5.15
CA PHE A 72 -22.64 -9.43 4.37
C PHE A 72 -23.10 -8.00 4.01
N VAL A 73 -22.33 -6.97 4.35
CA VAL A 73 -22.67 -5.56 4.06
C VAL A 73 -21.61 -4.91 3.16
N THR A 74 -20.36 -4.80 3.61
CA THR A 74 -19.31 -4.03 2.90
C THR A 74 -17.91 -4.50 3.29
N LEU A 75 -17.00 -4.52 2.31
CA LEU A 75 -15.56 -4.60 2.54
C LEU A 75 -14.91 -3.32 2.01
N PHE A 76 -14.23 -2.60 2.91
CA PHE A 76 -13.50 -1.38 2.60
C PHE A 76 -12.00 -1.59 2.84
N SER A 77 -11.20 -1.41 1.80
CA SER A 77 -9.74 -1.39 1.88
C SER A 77 -9.23 -0.03 1.38
N LYS A 78 -8.44 0.64 2.22
CA LYS A 78 -7.73 1.85 1.83
C LYS A 78 -6.24 1.67 2.05
N ASP A 79 -5.48 1.61 0.98
CA ASP A 79 -4.02 1.54 1.02
C ASP A 79 -3.42 2.91 0.77
N ARG A 80 -2.40 3.28 1.55
CA ARG A 80 -1.66 4.53 1.37
C ARG A 80 -0.25 4.20 0.90
N GLN A 81 0.16 4.81 -0.20
CA GLN A 81 1.49 4.65 -0.76
C GLN A 81 2.13 6.01 -0.96
N LEU A 82 3.44 6.11 -0.73
CA LEU A 82 4.19 7.30 -1.10
C LEU A 82 4.31 7.39 -2.62
N SER A 83 4.39 8.61 -3.14
CA SER A 83 4.83 8.81 -4.51
C SER A 83 6.28 8.35 -4.68
N ASP A 84 6.67 7.97 -5.90
CA ASP A 84 8.04 7.51 -6.18
C ASP A 84 9.08 8.54 -5.77
N SER A 85 8.81 9.83 -6.03
CA SER A 85 9.68 10.94 -5.63
C SER A 85 9.79 11.05 -4.11
N ALA A 86 8.67 10.99 -3.39
CA ALA A 86 8.63 11.10 -1.95
C ALA A 86 9.27 9.90 -1.24
N HIS A 87 9.10 8.69 -1.79
CA HIS A 87 9.76 7.49 -1.30
C HIS A 87 11.28 7.54 -1.53
N PHE A 88 11.70 7.98 -2.71
CA PHE A 88 13.11 8.21 -3.01
C PHE A 88 13.72 9.22 -2.05
N ASN A 89 13.07 10.36 -1.82
CA ASN A 89 13.55 11.40 -0.93
C ASN A 89 13.70 10.91 0.52
N ASP A 90 12.74 10.14 1.02
CA ASP A 90 12.84 9.53 2.36
C ASP A 90 14.00 8.53 2.44
N CYS A 91 14.22 7.72 1.40
CA CYS A 91 15.34 6.79 1.35
C CYS A 91 16.68 7.52 1.27
N VAL A 92 16.76 8.60 0.49
CA VAL A 92 17.95 9.47 0.44
C VAL A 92 18.23 10.05 1.82
N LEU A 93 17.23 10.62 2.50
CA LEU A 93 17.39 11.23 3.80
C LEU A 93 17.82 10.24 4.89
N ARG A 94 17.49 8.96 4.73
CA ARG A 94 17.97 7.88 5.60
C ARG A 94 19.38 7.40 5.27
N CYS A 95 19.79 7.50 4.01
CA CYS A 95 21.08 7.04 3.53
C CYS A 95 22.17 8.09 3.75
N ASP A 96 21.90 9.33 3.36
CA ASP A 96 22.74 10.52 3.48
C ASP A 96 22.82 10.96 4.95
N THR A 97 23.79 10.41 5.67
CA THR A 97 23.86 10.52 7.14
C THR A 97 24.44 11.87 7.56
N ASP A 98 25.36 12.41 6.76
CA ASP A 98 25.99 13.71 6.97
C ASP A 98 25.27 14.87 6.26
N GLN A 99 24.24 14.57 5.44
CA GLN A 99 23.37 15.52 4.76
C GLN A 99 24.10 16.39 3.72
N ASP A 100 25.22 15.90 3.18
CA ASP A 100 26.03 16.63 2.21
C ASP A 100 25.46 16.56 0.76
N GLY A 101 24.46 15.70 0.54
CA GLY A 101 23.80 15.49 -0.75
C GLY A 101 24.57 14.57 -1.71
N THR A 102 25.61 13.89 -1.23
CA THR A 102 26.45 12.93 -1.94
C THR A 102 26.44 11.58 -1.24
N ILE A 103 25.78 10.59 -1.84
CA ILE A 103 25.75 9.25 -1.26
C ILE A 103 27.09 8.56 -1.51
N THR A 104 27.79 8.25 -0.43
CA THR A 104 29.04 7.47 -0.43
C THR A 104 28.77 5.97 -0.52
N LEU A 105 29.78 5.20 -0.92
CA LEU A 105 29.66 3.72 -0.97
C LEU A 105 29.40 3.12 0.42
N VAL A 106 29.99 3.73 1.45
CA VAL A 106 29.85 3.26 2.84
C VAL A 106 28.41 3.44 3.31
N GLU A 107 27.83 4.62 3.09
CA GLU A 107 26.43 4.92 3.42
C GLU A 107 25.47 4.02 2.65
N ALA A 108 25.69 3.83 1.34
CA ALA A 108 24.85 2.96 0.53
C ALA A 108 24.85 1.50 1.05
N LYS A 109 26.01 1.01 1.51
CA LYS A 109 26.12 -0.33 2.11
C LYS A 109 25.45 -0.42 3.47
N ILE A 110 25.58 0.61 4.31
CA ILE A 110 24.90 0.69 5.61
C ILE A 110 23.38 0.70 5.38
N PHE A 111 22.91 1.52 4.44
CA PHE A 111 21.50 1.61 4.06
C PHE A 111 20.95 0.28 3.53
N ALA A 112 21.72 -0.46 2.74
CA ALA A 112 21.35 -1.80 2.29
C ALA A 112 21.21 -2.80 3.45
N GLY A 113 22.03 -2.67 4.50
CA GLY A 113 22.00 -3.53 5.69
C GLY A 113 20.90 -3.20 6.70
N LEU A 114 20.37 -1.97 6.69
CA LEU A 114 19.27 -1.56 7.57
C LEU A 114 17.99 -2.30 7.17
N LYS A 115 17.48 -3.19 8.02
CA LYS A 115 16.13 -3.75 7.88
C LYS A 115 15.11 -2.79 8.49
N GLU A 116 13.94 -2.67 7.85
CA GLU A 116 12.80 -1.93 8.41
C GLU A 116 12.13 -2.68 9.55
#